data_AF-A0A0D0DDG1-F1
#
_entry.id   AF-A0A0D0DDG1-F1
#
_cell.length_a   1.000
_cell.length_b   1.000
_cell.length_c   1.000
_cell.angle_alpha   90.00
_cell.angle_beta   90.00
_cell.angle_gamma   90.00
#
_symmetry.space_group_name_H-M   'P 1'
#
loop_
_entity.id
_entity.type
_entity.pdbx_description
1 polymer ?
#
loop_
_entity_poly.entity_id
_entity_poly.type
_entity_poly.pdbx_seq_one_letter_code
_entity_poly.pdbx_strand_id
1 'polypeptide(L)'
;MPAIVDLPLELIEYIILILDPSDVSYIAQASRLFREIVYGPNEQQFWRSMYLAQPLDDPRKAVTRLGSPRKDINWRVELQRIIQAHAVVTNVSRTGAGFRRVESEERCRVMQTLLDLVSNVPPLPFRESEQMSRNIYWVQNLLRDGSFLECEEWVLTEEEEQLRARLHTWYGLTQRDGEAESRQASQAYVYSRRHYTASRSYGPFMPDGSMRVNWVHVRALAHVFGLILVELEGEEEEFAFDICPMGLLFCQSIIPPGLNLDEEDDWADVEGLWRIGYAFVDHREFIIYNDPRIPENEPLDTSIFEGAEETYSSIDLYFRVIDVEPDPLHQTRPKINFIGELDGNFTLMGFVKLTADDQVWWHFGGGNDNQPVWNGDAVGLGNIRSQNGAVGLWSTVFHDDAEDPIGPFWMNRQIVIEVE
;
A
#
# COMPACT_ATOMS: atom_id res chain seq x y z
N MET A 1 -10.16 -48.50 29.37
CA MET A 1 -8.98 -47.96 28.66
C MET A 1 -8.89 -46.49 29.00
N PRO A 2 -7.72 -45.97 29.39
CA PRO A 2 -7.56 -44.53 29.60
C PRO A 2 -7.81 -43.78 28.28
N ALA A 3 -8.57 -42.70 28.36
CA ALA A 3 -8.92 -41.81 27.26
C ALA A 3 -8.21 -40.46 27.42
N ILE A 4 -8.11 -39.69 26.33
CA ILE A 4 -7.50 -38.34 26.37
C ILE A 4 -8.19 -37.40 27.37
N VAL A 5 -9.49 -37.61 27.61
CA VAL A 5 -10.28 -36.84 28.57
C VAL A 5 -9.96 -37.16 30.04
N ASP A 6 -9.16 -38.21 30.29
CA ASP A 6 -8.69 -38.58 31.63
C ASP A 6 -7.42 -37.81 32.04
N LEU A 7 -6.85 -36.99 31.14
CA LEU A 7 -5.73 -36.11 31.45
C LEU A 7 -6.17 -34.89 32.28
N PRO A 8 -5.29 -34.30 33.10
CA PRO A 8 -5.50 -32.98 33.68
C PRO A 8 -5.86 -31.94 32.62
N LEU A 9 -6.77 -31.01 32.97
CA LEU A 9 -7.30 -30.01 32.03
C LEU A 9 -6.19 -29.18 31.39
N GLU A 10 -5.15 -28.84 32.16
CA GLU A 10 -4.01 -28.05 31.72
C GLU A 10 -3.20 -28.77 30.63
N LEU A 11 -3.11 -30.11 30.71
CA LEU A 11 -2.45 -30.90 29.67
C LEU A 11 -3.31 -30.99 28.41
N ILE A 12 -4.64 -31.10 28.57
CA ILE A 12 -5.56 -31.09 27.43
C ILE A 12 -5.49 -29.74 26.71
N GLU A 13 -5.54 -28.63 27.45
CA GLU A 13 -5.40 -27.28 26.90
C GLU A 13 -4.07 -27.11 26.16
N TYR A 14 -2.96 -27.55 26.75
CA TYR A 14 -1.65 -27.51 26.12
C TYR A 14 -1.60 -28.33 24.82
N ILE A 15 -2.18 -29.54 24.81
CA ILE A 15 -2.26 -30.38 23.61
C ILE A 15 -3.07 -29.69 22.51
N ILE A 16 -4.14 -28.98 22.85
CA ILE A 16 -4.94 -28.26 21.84
C ILE A 16 -4.17 -27.03 21.32
N LEU A 17 -3.41 -26.34 22.18
CA LEU A 17 -2.63 -25.15 21.81
C LEU A 17 -1.49 -25.43 20.82
N ILE A 18 -0.96 -26.65 20.77
CA ILE A 18 0.11 -27.04 19.83
C ILE A 18 -0.41 -27.45 18.44
N LEU A 19 -1.72 -27.51 18.24
CA LEU A 19 -2.32 -27.90 16.97
C LEU A 19 -2.30 -26.76 15.96
N ASP A 20 -2.44 -27.12 14.68
CA ASP A 20 -2.76 -26.12 13.66
C ASP A 20 -4.11 -25.47 13.99
N PRO A 21 -4.22 -24.14 13.94
CA PRO A 21 -5.48 -23.44 14.22
C PRO A 21 -6.67 -23.95 13.39
N SER A 22 -6.44 -24.48 12.18
CA SER A 22 -7.47 -25.07 11.32
C SER A 22 -8.11 -26.31 11.95
N ASP A 23 -7.32 -27.10 12.69
CA ASP A 23 -7.73 -28.38 13.27
C ASP A 23 -8.51 -28.23 14.58
N VAL A 24 -8.37 -27.09 15.25
CA VAL A 24 -9.02 -26.78 16.52
C VAL A 24 -10.54 -26.86 16.41
N SER A 25 -11.07 -26.48 15.24
CA SER A 25 -12.50 -26.55 14.95
C SER A 25 -13.04 -27.99 14.97
N TYR A 26 -12.25 -28.98 14.53
CA TYR A 26 -12.65 -30.39 14.54
C TYR A 26 -12.64 -30.95 15.95
N ILE A 27 -11.63 -30.60 16.76
CA ILE A 27 -11.57 -31.03 18.16
C ILE A 27 -12.73 -30.47 18.98
N ALA A 28 -13.05 -29.18 18.80
CA ALA A 28 -14.18 -28.57 19.49
C ALA A 28 -15.53 -29.20 19.11
N GLN A 29 -15.65 -29.82 17.94
CA GLN A 29 -16.85 -30.56 17.52
C GLN A 29 -16.92 -31.98 18.08
N ALA A 30 -15.79 -32.55 18.51
CA ALA A 30 -15.72 -33.93 18.98
C ALA A 30 -16.30 -34.14 20.39
N SER A 31 -16.29 -33.12 21.26
CA SER A 31 -16.78 -33.24 22.64
C SER A 31 -17.23 -31.90 23.22
N ARG A 32 -18.19 -31.95 24.16
CA ARG A 32 -18.60 -30.76 24.94
C ARG A 32 -17.46 -30.20 25.77
N LEU A 33 -16.62 -31.07 26.36
CA LEU A 33 -15.45 -30.64 27.13
C LEU A 33 -14.50 -29.81 26.28
N PHE A 34 -14.16 -30.31 25.08
CA PHE A 34 -13.27 -29.59 24.16
C PHE A 34 -13.91 -28.30 23.64
N ARG A 35 -15.23 -28.32 23.38
CA ARG A 35 -15.96 -27.11 23.01
C ARG A 35 -15.91 -26.05 24.11
N GLU A 36 -16.05 -26.44 25.37
CA GLU A 36 -15.97 -25.54 26.53
C GLU A 36 -14.57 -24.97 26.72
N ILE A 37 -13.51 -25.74 26.42
CA ILE A 37 -12.14 -25.23 26.43
C ILE A 37 -11.94 -24.16 25.34
N VAL A 38 -12.37 -24.45 24.11
CA VAL A 38 -12.11 -23.59 22.94
C VAL A 38 -13.02 -22.36 22.88
N TYR A 39 -14.28 -22.49 23.28
CA TYR A 39 -15.33 -21.47 23.12
C TYR A 39 -16.03 -21.12 24.44
N GLY A 40 -15.44 -21.47 25.58
CA GLY A 40 -15.97 -21.15 26.90
C GLY A 40 -15.79 -19.68 27.30
N PRO A 41 -16.12 -19.34 28.56
CA PRO A 41 -16.08 -17.96 29.06
C PRO A 41 -14.70 -17.28 28.96
N ASN A 42 -13.62 -18.06 29.00
CA ASN A 42 -12.25 -17.57 28.91
C ASN A 42 -11.64 -17.76 27.51
N GLU A 43 -12.46 -17.89 26.45
CA GLU A 43 -11.98 -18.19 25.09
C GLU A 43 -10.88 -17.24 24.64
N GLN A 44 -10.95 -15.95 25.00
CA GLN A 44 -9.96 -14.95 24.58
C GLN A 44 -8.54 -15.26 25.11
N GLN A 45 -8.41 -15.88 26.29
CA GLN A 45 -7.10 -16.29 26.81
C GLN A 45 -6.53 -17.46 26.01
N PHE A 46 -7.38 -18.43 25.67
CA PHE A 46 -7.01 -19.57 24.83
C PHE A 46 -6.59 -19.12 23.43
N TRP A 47 -7.43 -18.33 22.75
CA TRP A 47 -7.15 -17.81 21.41
C TRP A 47 -5.96 -16.86 21.39
N ARG A 48 -5.72 -16.11 22.48
CA ARG A 48 -4.49 -15.32 22.64
C ARG A 48 -3.25 -16.20 22.66
N SER A 49 -3.24 -17.25 23.47
CA SER A 49 -2.11 -18.18 23.53
C SER A 49 -1.85 -18.84 22.17
N MET A 50 -2.91 -19.21 21.46
CA MET A 50 -2.81 -19.80 20.12
C MET A 50 -2.29 -18.82 19.07
N TYR A 51 -2.75 -17.56 19.10
CA TYR A 51 -2.26 -16.51 18.22
C TYR A 51 -0.76 -16.25 18.45
N LEU A 52 -0.35 -16.11 19.72
CA LEU A 52 1.04 -15.83 20.08
C LEU A 52 1.99 -16.99 19.79
N ALA A 53 1.47 -18.20 19.55
CA ALA A 53 2.24 -19.34 19.06
C ALA A 53 2.50 -19.28 17.54
N GLN A 54 1.77 -18.45 16.79
CA GLN A 54 1.98 -18.26 15.35
C GLN A 54 3.20 -17.36 15.07
N PRO A 55 3.82 -17.47 13.89
CA PRO A 55 4.94 -16.60 13.48
C PRO A 55 4.46 -15.19 13.07
N LEU A 56 3.64 -14.56 13.92
CA LEU A 56 3.03 -13.24 13.71
C LEU A 56 3.56 -12.26 14.76
N ASP A 57 3.34 -10.96 14.52
CA ASP A 57 3.65 -9.92 15.49
C ASP A 57 2.64 -9.93 16.64
N ASP A 58 3.06 -9.50 17.84
CA ASP A 58 2.13 -9.32 18.96
C ASP A 58 1.30 -8.05 18.73
N PRO A 59 -0.03 -8.15 18.48
CA PRO A 59 -0.86 -7.01 18.14
C PRO A 59 -0.94 -5.95 19.25
N ARG A 60 -0.55 -6.29 20.49
CA ARG A 60 -0.46 -5.32 21.60
C ARG A 60 0.72 -4.36 21.49
N LYS A 61 1.72 -4.71 20.67
CA LYS A 61 2.88 -3.87 20.35
C LYS A 61 2.71 -3.14 19.02
N ALA A 62 1.64 -3.45 18.29
CA ALA A 62 1.34 -2.86 17.00
C ALA A 62 0.60 -1.52 17.15
N VAL A 63 0.79 -0.68 16.16
CA VAL A 63 0.00 0.53 15.93
C VAL A 63 -0.90 0.33 14.71
N THR A 64 -1.93 1.15 14.57
CA THR A 64 -2.72 1.21 13.34
C THR A 64 -1.91 1.88 12.22
N ARG A 65 -2.45 1.88 11.01
CA ARG A 65 -1.86 2.58 9.85
C ARG A 65 -1.53 4.04 10.11
N LEU A 66 -2.34 4.71 10.94
CA LEU A 66 -2.15 6.12 11.32
C LEU A 66 -1.32 6.29 12.61
N GLY A 67 -0.77 5.20 13.18
CA GLY A 67 0.14 5.22 14.32
C GLY A 67 -0.52 5.18 15.70
N SER A 68 -1.84 5.04 15.80
CA SER A 68 -2.52 4.90 17.10
C SER A 68 -2.35 3.48 17.66
N PRO A 69 -2.13 3.28 18.96
CA PRO A 69 -2.02 1.93 19.54
C PRO A 69 -3.28 1.09 19.34
N ARG A 70 -3.13 -0.22 19.04
CA ARG A 70 -4.28 -1.13 18.96
C ARG A 70 -4.89 -1.37 20.35
N LYS A 71 -6.22 -1.23 20.45
CA LYS A 71 -7.01 -1.51 21.66
C LYS A 71 -7.99 -2.66 21.41
N ASP A 72 -8.50 -3.27 22.48
CA ASP A 72 -9.61 -4.25 22.48
C ASP A 72 -9.47 -5.41 21.47
N ILE A 73 -8.30 -6.05 21.45
CA ILE A 73 -7.98 -7.14 20.52
C ILE A 73 -8.88 -8.35 20.77
N ASN A 74 -9.68 -8.72 19.77
CA ASN A 74 -10.43 -9.97 19.74
C ASN A 74 -9.57 -11.08 19.10
N TRP A 75 -8.84 -11.80 19.94
CA TRP A 75 -7.84 -12.81 19.52
C TRP A 75 -8.43 -13.91 18.65
N ARG A 76 -9.66 -14.34 18.97
CA ARG A 76 -10.37 -15.37 18.21
C ARG A 76 -10.64 -14.91 16.79
N VAL A 77 -11.29 -13.75 16.64
CA VAL A 77 -11.69 -13.24 15.33
C VAL A 77 -10.46 -12.93 14.48
N GLU A 78 -9.43 -12.33 15.08
CA GLU A 78 -8.15 -12.05 14.42
C GLU A 78 -7.50 -13.33 13.90
N LEU A 79 -7.33 -14.36 14.73
CA LEU A 79 -6.69 -15.59 14.27
C LEU A 79 -7.54 -16.30 13.19
N GLN A 80 -8.85 -16.37 13.38
CA GLN A 80 -9.74 -17.06 12.44
C GLN A 80 -9.71 -16.43 11.04
N ARG A 81 -9.75 -15.09 10.94
CA ARG A 81 -9.67 -14.42 9.63
C ARG A 81 -8.31 -14.62 8.95
N ILE A 82 -7.21 -14.62 9.72
CA ILE A 82 -5.85 -14.81 9.18
C ILE A 82 -5.71 -16.22 8.61
N ILE A 83 -6.17 -17.23 9.34
CA ILE A 83 -6.11 -18.63 8.91
C ILE A 83 -7.03 -18.87 7.70
N GLN A 84 -8.19 -18.22 7.66
CA GLN A 84 -9.05 -18.23 6.47
C GLN A 84 -8.36 -17.60 5.26
N ALA A 85 -7.73 -16.43 5.42
CA ALA A 85 -6.97 -15.77 4.35
C ALA A 85 -5.83 -16.65 3.84
N HIS A 86 -5.04 -17.23 4.75
CA HIS A 86 -3.99 -18.18 4.41
C HIS A 86 -4.51 -19.35 3.58
N ALA A 87 -5.61 -19.98 4.02
CA ALA A 87 -6.20 -21.11 3.33
C ALA A 87 -6.72 -20.73 1.93
N VAL A 88 -7.37 -19.57 1.77
CA VAL A 88 -7.86 -19.10 0.48
C VAL A 88 -6.71 -18.83 -0.48
N VAL A 89 -5.71 -18.04 -0.07
CA VAL A 89 -4.55 -17.72 -0.92
C VAL A 89 -3.81 -18.99 -1.33
N THR A 90 -3.50 -19.86 -0.38
CA THR A 90 -2.79 -21.14 -0.64
C THR A 90 -3.56 -22.03 -1.63
N ASN A 91 -4.89 -22.04 -1.56
CA ASN A 91 -5.70 -22.82 -2.49
C ASN A 91 -5.65 -22.23 -3.90
N VAL A 92 -5.76 -20.90 -4.04
CA VAL A 92 -5.62 -20.23 -5.34
C VAL A 92 -4.26 -20.54 -5.96
N SER A 93 -3.18 -20.44 -5.19
CA SER A 93 -1.82 -20.77 -5.63
C SER A 93 -1.64 -22.22 -6.10
N ARG A 94 -2.28 -23.19 -5.43
CA ARG A 94 -2.09 -24.64 -5.71
C ARG A 94 -2.97 -25.17 -6.84
N THR A 95 -4.21 -24.71 -6.92
CA THR A 95 -5.23 -25.34 -7.78
C THR A 95 -5.89 -24.36 -8.73
N GLY A 96 -5.45 -23.10 -8.74
CA GLY A 96 -6.12 -22.00 -9.44
C GLY A 96 -7.44 -21.62 -8.78
N ALA A 97 -8.03 -20.51 -9.22
CA ALA A 97 -9.29 -20.02 -8.68
C ALA A 97 -10.52 -20.91 -9.00
N GLY A 98 -10.38 -21.88 -9.91
CA GLY A 98 -11.48 -22.73 -10.38
C GLY A 98 -11.86 -23.90 -9.45
N PHE A 99 -11.02 -24.28 -8.48
CA PHE A 99 -11.25 -25.48 -7.66
C PHE A 99 -12.30 -25.28 -6.56
N ARG A 100 -12.30 -24.12 -5.91
CA ARG A 100 -13.31 -23.71 -4.93
C ARG A 100 -13.81 -22.34 -5.32
N ARG A 101 -15.11 -22.21 -5.55
CA ARG A 101 -15.74 -20.90 -5.71
C ARG A 101 -15.60 -20.13 -4.39
N VAL A 102 -14.83 -19.05 -4.43
CA VAL A 102 -14.71 -18.08 -3.34
C VAL A 102 -15.70 -16.97 -3.66
N GLU A 103 -16.67 -16.77 -2.78
CA GLU A 103 -17.68 -15.73 -2.98
C GLU A 103 -17.06 -14.33 -2.85
N SER A 104 -17.70 -13.34 -3.48
CA SER A 104 -17.17 -11.99 -3.55
C SER A 104 -16.87 -11.38 -2.17
N GLU A 105 -17.79 -11.55 -1.22
CA GLU A 105 -17.61 -11.07 0.14
C GLU A 105 -16.44 -11.76 0.87
N GLU A 106 -16.18 -13.05 0.58
CA GLU A 106 -15.03 -13.76 1.13
C GLU A 106 -13.72 -13.22 0.54
N ARG A 107 -13.68 -12.91 -0.77
CA ARG A 107 -12.52 -12.28 -1.43
C ARG A 107 -12.19 -10.92 -0.80
N CYS A 108 -13.18 -10.04 -0.62
CA CYS A 108 -12.99 -8.75 0.06
C CYS A 108 -12.42 -8.94 1.47
N ARG A 109 -13.00 -9.84 2.28
CA ARG A 109 -12.54 -10.11 3.65
C ARG A 109 -11.10 -10.64 3.68
N VAL A 110 -10.70 -11.47 2.72
CA VAL A 110 -9.32 -11.98 2.61
C VAL A 110 -8.37 -10.83 2.30
N MET A 111 -8.64 -10.02 1.27
CA MET A 111 -7.79 -8.88 0.90
C MET A 111 -7.68 -7.87 2.06
N GLN A 112 -8.80 -7.56 2.72
CA GLN A 112 -8.82 -6.68 3.88
C GLN A 112 -8.04 -7.27 5.05
N THR A 113 -8.10 -8.58 5.28
CA THR A 113 -7.31 -9.24 6.34
C THR A 113 -5.80 -9.12 6.07
N LEU A 114 -5.37 -9.30 4.81
CA LEU A 114 -3.97 -9.16 4.43
C LEU A 114 -3.51 -7.70 4.56
N LEU A 115 -4.31 -6.74 4.11
CA LEU A 115 -4.05 -5.31 4.31
C LEU A 115 -3.97 -4.95 5.80
N ASP A 116 -4.87 -5.48 6.63
CA ASP A 116 -4.86 -5.24 8.07
C ASP A 116 -3.61 -5.81 8.73
N LEU A 117 -3.12 -6.98 8.30
CA LEU A 117 -1.90 -7.58 8.85
C LEU A 117 -0.68 -6.68 8.66
N VAL A 118 -0.55 -6.07 7.49
CA VAL A 118 0.60 -5.21 7.12
C VAL A 118 0.39 -3.75 7.52
N SER A 119 -0.86 -3.33 7.72
CA SER A 119 -1.22 -2.00 8.22
C SER A 119 -1.11 -1.88 9.74
N ASN A 120 -1.21 -3.01 10.45
CA ASN A 120 -1.29 -3.03 11.90
C ASN A 120 -0.08 -3.77 12.50
N VAL A 121 1.08 -3.15 12.36
CA VAL A 121 2.39 -3.73 12.71
C VAL A 121 3.08 -2.92 13.80
N PRO A 122 4.06 -3.49 14.53
CA PRO A 122 4.94 -2.71 15.40
C PRO A 122 5.70 -1.65 14.58
N PRO A 123 5.79 -0.39 15.04
CA PRO A 123 6.57 0.62 14.35
C PRO A 123 8.08 0.37 14.52
N LEU A 124 8.87 0.84 13.55
CA LEU A 124 10.32 0.98 13.72
C LEU A 124 10.61 2.17 14.62
N PRO A 125 11.55 2.05 15.57
CA PRO A 125 11.92 3.18 16.44
C PRO A 125 12.71 4.26 15.71
N PHE A 126 13.43 3.92 14.65
CA PHE A 126 14.23 4.83 13.82
C PHE A 126 14.44 4.20 12.44
N ARG A 127 14.85 5.00 11.47
CA ARG A 127 14.92 4.61 10.06
C ARG A 127 15.96 3.53 9.78
N GLU A 128 17.07 3.55 10.51
CA GLU A 128 18.18 2.61 10.42
C GLU A 128 17.89 1.28 11.14
N SER A 129 16.66 1.07 11.61
CA SER A 129 16.27 -0.17 12.29
C SER A 129 16.24 -1.34 11.31
N GLU A 130 17.03 -2.38 11.58
CA GLU A 130 17.06 -3.62 10.79
C GLU A 130 15.89 -4.57 11.09
N GLN A 131 15.05 -4.25 12.09
CA GLN A 131 13.92 -5.10 12.46
C GLN A 131 12.84 -5.03 11.38
N MET A 132 12.28 -6.18 11.00
CA MET A 132 11.14 -6.25 10.10
C MET A 132 9.95 -6.87 10.83
N SER A 133 8.76 -6.35 10.56
CA SER A 133 7.50 -6.95 11.02
C SER A 133 7.39 -8.40 10.55
N ARG A 134 7.02 -9.29 11.48
CA ARG A 134 6.74 -10.70 11.14
C ARG A 134 5.51 -10.81 10.26
N ASN A 135 4.51 -9.94 10.46
CA ASN A 135 3.32 -9.92 9.62
C ASN A 135 3.65 -9.53 8.18
N ILE A 136 4.50 -8.52 7.96
CA ILE A 136 4.98 -8.13 6.62
C ILE A 136 5.67 -9.32 5.95
N TYR A 137 6.64 -9.95 6.63
CA TYR A 137 7.33 -11.12 6.09
C TYR A 137 6.39 -12.29 5.79
N TRP A 138 5.40 -12.52 6.66
CA TRP A 138 4.42 -13.58 6.48
C TRP A 138 3.53 -13.33 5.25
N VAL A 139 3.01 -12.10 5.08
CA VAL A 139 2.18 -11.73 3.92
C VAL A 139 2.99 -11.74 2.62
N GLN A 140 4.23 -11.25 2.65
CA GLN A 140 5.12 -11.29 1.47
C GLN A 140 5.34 -12.73 0.99
N ASN A 141 5.67 -13.64 1.90
CA ASN A 141 5.85 -15.05 1.54
C ASN A 141 4.56 -15.72 1.07
N LEU A 142 3.42 -15.37 1.66
CA LEU A 142 2.12 -15.93 1.27
C LEU A 142 1.71 -15.51 -0.15
N LEU A 143 2.06 -14.29 -0.58
CA LEU A 143 1.71 -13.73 -1.89
C LEU A 143 2.82 -13.89 -2.94
N ARG A 144 3.94 -14.54 -2.60
CA ARG A 144 5.17 -14.56 -3.41
C ARG A 144 4.98 -15.02 -4.85
N ASP A 145 4.06 -15.95 -5.08
CA ASP A 145 3.81 -16.50 -6.41
C ASP A 145 2.93 -15.60 -7.31
N GLY A 146 2.44 -14.47 -6.81
CA GLY A 146 1.58 -13.51 -7.56
C GLY A 146 0.18 -14.04 -7.92
N SER A 147 -0.08 -15.34 -7.76
CA SER A 147 -1.29 -16.00 -8.31
C SER A 147 -2.58 -15.44 -7.73
N PHE A 148 -2.55 -15.01 -6.46
CA PHE A 148 -3.70 -14.38 -5.81
C PHE A 148 -3.92 -12.93 -6.26
N LEU A 149 -2.84 -12.17 -6.48
CA LEU A 149 -2.90 -10.76 -6.89
C LEU A 149 -3.35 -10.61 -8.35
N GLU A 150 -3.04 -11.61 -9.18
CA GLU A 150 -3.25 -11.60 -10.62
C GLU A 150 -4.22 -12.70 -11.07
N CYS A 151 -5.13 -13.10 -10.19
CA CYS A 151 -6.17 -14.06 -10.54
C CYS A 151 -7.15 -13.42 -11.55
N GLU A 152 -7.07 -13.86 -12.81
CA GLU A 152 -7.90 -13.37 -13.92
C GLU A 152 -9.24 -14.11 -14.03
N GLU A 153 -9.36 -15.31 -13.45
CA GLU A 153 -10.59 -16.11 -13.49
C GLU A 153 -11.72 -15.48 -12.68
N TRP A 154 -11.41 -14.47 -11.87
CA TRP A 154 -12.35 -13.73 -11.06
C TRP A 154 -12.90 -12.51 -11.79
N VAL A 155 -14.21 -12.52 -12.03
CA VAL A 155 -14.94 -11.27 -12.28
C VAL A 155 -15.05 -10.52 -10.95
N LEU A 156 -14.44 -9.34 -10.90
CA LEU A 156 -14.38 -8.51 -9.71
C LEU A 156 -15.48 -7.45 -9.74
N THR A 157 -16.04 -7.20 -8.57
CA THR A 157 -16.78 -5.98 -8.27
C THR A 157 -15.79 -4.81 -8.12
N GLU A 158 -16.30 -3.58 -8.19
CA GLU A 158 -15.49 -2.37 -8.01
C GLU A 158 -14.73 -2.36 -6.66
N GLU A 159 -15.38 -2.82 -5.58
CA GLU A 159 -14.74 -2.92 -4.26
C GLU A 159 -13.56 -3.90 -4.26
N GLU A 160 -13.73 -5.07 -4.87
CA GLU A 160 -12.67 -6.08 -4.97
C GLU A 160 -11.51 -5.60 -5.84
N GLU A 161 -11.81 -4.88 -6.91
CA GLU A 161 -10.80 -4.31 -7.78
C GLU A 161 -9.95 -3.28 -7.02
N GLN A 162 -10.58 -2.39 -6.25
CA GLN A 162 -9.88 -1.40 -5.44
C GLN A 162 -9.06 -2.05 -4.31
N LEU A 163 -9.60 -3.06 -3.62
CA LEU A 163 -8.89 -3.80 -2.56
C LEU A 163 -7.69 -4.58 -3.12
N ARG A 164 -7.88 -5.26 -4.25
CA ARG A 164 -6.80 -6.00 -4.93
C ARG A 164 -5.72 -5.05 -5.41
N ALA A 165 -6.10 -3.95 -6.05
CA ALA A 165 -5.15 -2.96 -6.54
C ALA A 165 -4.35 -2.33 -5.40
N ARG A 166 -5.00 -2.04 -4.26
CA ARG A 166 -4.30 -1.55 -3.05
C ARG A 166 -3.31 -2.58 -2.51
N LEU A 167 -3.75 -3.83 -2.34
CA LEU A 167 -2.89 -4.89 -1.82
C LEU A 167 -1.70 -5.13 -2.74
N HIS A 168 -1.90 -5.13 -4.06
CA HIS A 168 -0.83 -5.29 -5.05
C HIS A 168 0.12 -4.10 -5.03
N THR A 169 -0.40 -2.86 -5.00
CA THR A 169 0.43 -1.64 -4.87
C THR A 169 1.36 -1.73 -3.65
N TRP A 170 0.84 -2.21 -2.52
CA TRP A 170 1.62 -2.34 -1.29
C TRP A 170 2.56 -3.54 -1.30
N TYR A 171 2.17 -4.63 -1.97
CA TYR A 171 3.04 -5.78 -2.16
C TYR A 171 4.30 -5.37 -2.93
N GLY A 172 4.11 -4.57 -3.99
CA GLY A 172 5.14 -4.19 -4.94
C GLY A 172 4.98 -4.96 -6.25
N LEU A 173 6.09 -5.12 -6.96
CA LEU A 173 6.10 -5.81 -8.25
C LEU A 173 6.12 -7.33 -8.07
N THR A 174 5.50 -8.05 -8.99
CA THR A 174 5.59 -9.49 -9.16
C THR A 174 6.41 -9.84 -10.40
N GLN A 175 6.64 -11.13 -10.63
CA GLN A 175 7.27 -11.58 -11.87
C GLN A 175 6.45 -11.26 -13.14
N ARG A 176 5.11 -11.26 -13.08
CA ARG A 176 4.26 -10.97 -14.24
C ARG A 176 4.14 -9.48 -14.53
N ASP A 177 4.38 -8.64 -13.54
CA ASP A 177 4.44 -7.19 -13.75
C ASP A 177 5.58 -6.82 -14.72
N GLY A 178 6.66 -7.61 -14.76
CA GLY A 178 7.76 -7.44 -15.74
C GLY A 178 7.43 -7.81 -17.19
N GLU A 179 6.23 -8.35 -17.48
CA GLU A 179 5.83 -8.68 -18.84
C GLU A 179 5.52 -7.40 -19.64
N ALA A 180 5.90 -7.38 -20.93
CA ALA A 180 5.74 -6.22 -21.79
C ALA A 180 4.27 -5.76 -21.91
N GLU A 181 3.33 -6.71 -21.92
CA GLU A 181 1.89 -6.42 -21.96
C GLU A 181 1.40 -5.72 -20.68
N SER A 182 1.85 -6.19 -19.51
CA SER A 182 1.54 -5.57 -18.21
C SER A 182 2.08 -4.13 -18.12
N ARG A 183 3.32 -3.91 -18.57
CA ARG A 183 3.93 -2.57 -18.64
C ARG A 183 3.14 -1.66 -19.58
N GLN A 184 2.87 -2.13 -20.80
CA GLN A 184 2.13 -1.39 -21.81
C GLN A 184 0.74 -0.98 -21.32
N ALA A 185 0.01 -1.88 -20.64
CA ALA A 185 -1.30 -1.59 -20.08
C ALA A 185 -1.25 -0.49 -19.01
N SER A 186 -0.19 -0.48 -18.19
CA SER A 186 -0.03 0.52 -17.13
C SER A 186 0.43 1.87 -17.68
N GLN A 187 1.32 1.88 -18.67
CA GLN A 187 1.70 3.09 -19.41
C GLN A 187 0.48 3.72 -20.08
N ALA A 188 -0.31 2.92 -20.81
CA ALA A 188 -1.54 3.37 -21.45
C ALA A 188 -2.52 4.00 -20.45
N TYR A 189 -2.64 3.41 -19.25
CA TYR A 189 -3.46 3.99 -18.20
C TYR A 189 -2.89 5.32 -17.68
N VAL A 190 -1.61 5.35 -17.30
CA VAL A 190 -0.97 6.53 -16.67
C VAL A 190 -0.93 7.73 -17.61
N TYR A 191 -0.58 7.52 -18.87
CA TYR A 191 -0.43 8.58 -19.86
C TYR A 191 -1.74 8.94 -20.59
N SER A 192 -2.86 8.32 -20.21
CA SER A 192 -4.18 8.68 -20.72
C SER A 192 -4.76 9.88 -19.96
N ARG A 193 -4.95 10.99 -20.66
CA ARG A 193 -5.61 12.19 -20.12
C ARG A 193 -7.06 11.96 -19.70
N ARG A 194 -7.68 10.87 -20.13
CA ARG A 194 -9.05 10.51 -19.73
C ARG A 194 -9.16 10.21 -18.23
N HIS A 195 -8.03 9.93 -17.58
CA HIS A 195 -7.95 9.76 -16.12
C HIS A 195 -7.51 11.04 -15.40
N TYR A 196 -7.30 12.14 -16.14
CA TYR A 196 -6.78 13.40 -15.63
C TYR A 196 -7.79 14.55 -15.78
N THR A 197 -8.83 14.50 -14.95
CA THR A 197 -9.98 15.40 -15.05
C THR A 197 -10.21 16.17 -13.76
N ALA A 198 -10.92 17.30 -13.86
CA ALA A 198 -11.35 18.08 -12.71
C ALA A 198 -12.17 17.26 -11.70
N SER A 199 -12.95 16.28 -12.17
CA SER A 199 -13.74 15.38 -11.29
C SER A 199 -12.88 14.47 -10.41
N ARG A 200 -11.61 14.26 -10.78
CA ARG A 200 -10.62 13.52 -10.01
C ARG A 200 -9.64 14.44 -9.29
N SER A 201 -9.95 15.75 -9.23
CA SER A 201 -9.04 16.79 -8.74
C SER A 201 -7.65 16.69 -9.35
N TYR A 202 -7.55 16.20 -10.60
CA TYR A 202 -6.26 16.04 -11.25
C TYR A 202 -5.27 15.20 -10.41
N GLY A 203 -5.76 14.12 -9.81
CA GLY A 203 -4.98 13.18 -8.99
C GLY A 203 -5.50 11.74 -9.08
N PRO A 204 -4.92 10.80 -8.34
CA PRO A 204 -5.34 9.40 -8.32
C PRO A 204 -6.60 9.18 -7.46
N PHE A 205 -7.63 10.02 -7.64
CA PHE A 205 -8.87 10.00 -6.88
C PHE A 205 -10.04 9.43 -7.69
N MET A 206 -11.08 8.99 -6.98
CA MET A 206 -12.34 8.58 -7.57
C MET A 206 -13.03 9.77 -8.25
N PRO A 207 -13.67 9.58 -9.42
CA PRO A 207 -14.32 10.66 -10.16
C PRO A 207 -15.68 11.09 -9.59
N ASP A 208 -16.10 10.52 -8.46
CA ASP A 208 -17.39 10.75 -7.81
C ASP A 208 -17.39 11.97 -6.87
N GLY A 209 -16.27 12.69 -6.78
CA GLY A 209 -16.09 13.84 -5.89
C GLY A 209 -15.91 13.48 -4.41
N SER A 210 -15.83 12.19 -4.07
CA SER A 210 -15.63 11.74 -2.68
C SER A 210 -14.23 11.98 -2.14
N MET A 211 -13.26 12.26 -3.04
CA MET A 211 -11.82 12.30 -2.73
C MET A 211 -11.27 10.99 -2.15
N ARG A 212 -11.99 9.88 -2.31
CA ARG A 212 -11.44 8.55 -2.04
C ARG A 212 -10.36 8.20 -3.05
N VAL A 213 -9.36 7.46 -2.60
CA VAL A 213 -8.26 7.02 -3.47
C VAL A 213 -8.76 6.01 -4.49
N ASN A 214 -8.38 6.19 -5.75
CA ASN A 214 -8.53 5.19 -6.79
C ASN A 214 -7.25 4.34 -6.85
N TRP A 215 -7.26 3.22 -6.15
CA TRP A 215 -6.12 2.31 -6.06
C TRP A 215 -5.77 1.62 -7.37
N VAL A 216 -6.69 1.53 -8.34
CA VAL A 216 -6.35 1.08 -9.70
C VAL A 216 -5.42 2.08 -10.37
N HIS A 217 -5.70 3.38 -10.21
CA HIS A 217 -4.83 4.44 -10.70
C HIS A 217 -3.49 4.45 -9.97
N VAL A 218 -3.50 4.37 -8.62
CA VAL A 218 -2.26 4.30 -7.82
C VAL A 218 -1.42 3.07 -8.22
N ARG A 219 -2.04 1.91 -8.45
CA ARG A 219 -1.33 0.70 -8.91
C ARG A 219 -0.64 0.94 -10.25
N ALA A 220 -1.31 1.53 -11.23
CA ALA A 220 -0.71 1.81 -12.53
C ALA A 220 0.49 2.76 -12.40
N LEU A 221 0.37 3.81 -11.58
CA LEU A 221 1.47 4.74 -11.29
C LEU A 221 2.65 4.04 -10.61
N ALA A 222 2.37 3.27 -9.55
CA ALA A 222 3.40 2.52 -8.81
C ALA A 222 4.07 1.44 -9.67
N HIS A 223 3.32 0.82 -10.57
CA HIS A 223 3.84 -0.20 -11.48
C HIS A 223 4.82 0.42 -12.49
N VAL A 224 4.40 1.47 -13.22
CA VAL A 224 5.28 2.16 -14.18
C VAL A 224 6.54 2.66 -13.48
N PHE A 225 6.39 3.34 -12.35
CA PHE A 225 7.53 3.91 -11.64
C PHE A 225 8.43 2.84 -11.01
N GLY A 226 7.84 1.76 -10.49
CA GLY A 226 8.58 0.64 -9.91
C GLY A 226 9.47 -0.05 -10.94
N LEU A 227 8.99 -0.25 -12.18
CA LEU A 227 9.80 -0.83 -13.26
C LEU A 227 10.99 0.06 -13.62
N ILE A 228 10.78 1.38 -13.69
CA ILE A 228 11.87 2.35 -13.92
C ILE A 228 12.94 2.23 -12.83
N LEU A 229 12.54 2.11 -11.55
CA LEU A 229 13.50 1.96 -10.44
C LEU A 229 14.31 0.67 -10.55
N VAL A 230 13.69 -0.45 -10.92
CA VAL A 230 14.38 -1.72 -11.15
C VAL A 230 15.37 -1.61 -12.31
N GLU A 231 14.98 -0.95 -13.40
CA GLU A 231 15.84 -0.73 -14.58
C GLU A 231 17.07 0.14 -14.25
N LEU A 232 16.91 1.14 -13.39
CA LEU A 232 17.99 2.03 -12.96
C LEU A 232 19.04 1.34 -12.07
N GLU A 233 18.66 0.32 -11.30
CA GLU A 233 19.58 -0.40 -10.41
C GLU A 233 20.54 -1.35 -11.16
N GLY A 234 20.24 -1.69 -12.42
CA GLY A 234 21.14 -2.39 -13.34
C GLY A 234 20.88 -3.90 -13.48
N GLU A 235 21.02 -4.39 -14.71
CA GLU A 235 20.79 -5.76 -15.19
C GLU A 235 21.80 -6.81 -14.68
N GLU A 236 22.09 -6.88 -13.38
CA GLU A 236 22.90 -7.98 -12.83
C GLU A 236 22.00 -9.12 -12.30
N GLU A 237 21.76 -10.09 -13.17
CA GLU A 237 21.33 -11.48 -12.89
C GLU A 237 20.08 -11.67 -12.00
N GLU A 238 18.94 -12.09 -12.59
CA GLU A 238 17.73 -12.54 -11.89
C GLU A 238 17.35 -11.65 -10.67
N PHE A 239 17.13 -10.35 -10.91
CA PHE A 239 16.64 -9.50 -9.82
C PHE A 239 15.27 -9.99 -9.35
N ALA A 240 15.19 -10.30 -8.06
CA ALA A 240 13.92 -10.53 -7.42
C ALA A 240 13.25 -9.16 -7.24
N PHE A 241 12.08 -8.97 -7.88
CA PHE A 241 11.16 -7.86 -7.62
C PHE A 241 10.92 -7.59 -6.11
N ASP A 242 11.28 -8.55 -5.25
CA ASP A 242 11.34 -8.52 -3.79
C ASP A 242 12.08 -7.31 -3.18
N ILE A 243 12.99 -6.61 -3.90
CA ILE A 243 13.80 -5.50 -3.35
C ILE A 243 13.33 -4.11 -3.82
N CYS A 244 12.31 -4.01 -4.68
CA CYS A 244 11.81 -2.71 -5.15
C CYS A 244 11.44 -1.81 -3.95
N PRO A 245 11.97 -0.57 -3.85
CA PRO A 245 11.77 0.31 -2.69
C PRO A 245 10.31 0.77 -2.55
N MET A 246 9.47 0.50 -3.56
CA MET A 246 8.04 0.75 -3.55
C MET A 246 7.20 -0.43 -3.02
N GLY A 247 7.84 -1.49 -2.51
CA GLY A 247 7.18 -2.71 -2.04
C GLY A 247 6.94 -2.82 -0.53
N LEU A 248 6.44 -3.99 -0.13
CA LEU A 248 5.88 -4.24 1.20
C LEU A 248 6.88 -4.06 2.33
N LEU A 249 8.15 -4.37 2.08
CA LEU A 249 9.25 -4.27 3.04
C LEU A 249 9.45 -2.83 3.54
N PHE A 250 9.03 -1.84 2.77
CA PHE A 250 9.21 -0.41 3.10
C PHE A 250 7.96 0.22 3.69
N CYS A 251 6.87 -0.53 3.84
CA CYS A 251 5.56 -0.04 4.31
C CYS A 251 5.45 0.12 5.83
N GLN A 252 6.41 -0.35 6.62
CA GLN A 252 6.38 -0.25 8.08
C GLN A 252 6.55 1.21 8.53
N SER A 253 5.76 1.64 9.52
CA SER A 253 5.85 3.01 10.05
C SER A 253 7.13 3.21 10.86
N ILE A 254 7.69 4.42 10.80
CA ILE A 254 8.78 4.84 11.68
C ILE A 254 8.19 5.78 12.74
N ILE A 255 8.14 5.33 14.00
CA ILE A 255 7.60 6.10 15.12
C ILE A 255 8.58 5.96 16.30
N PRO A 256 9.34 7.03 16.62
CA PRO A 256 10.24 7.04 17.76
C PRO A 256 9.55 6.68 19.08
N PRO A 257 10.23 5.95 19.99
CA PRO A 257 9.66 5.60 21.28
C PRO A 257 9.19 6.84 22.06
N GLY A 258 7.93 6.81 22.49
CA GLY A 258 7.32 7.90 23.26
C GLY A 258 6.69 9.01 22.41
N LEU A 259 6.83 8.97 21.07
CA LEU A 259 6.14 9.90 20.19
C LEU A 259 4.66 9.53 20.07
N ASN A 260 3.77 10.48 20.37
CA ASN A 260 2.34 10.33 20.17
C ASN A 260 1.92 11.13 18.93
N LEU A 261 1.60 10.44 17.82
CA LEU A 261 1.17 11.11 16.59
C LEU A 261 -0.16 11.84 16.72
N ASP A 262 -0.97 11.56 17.74
CA ASP A 262 -2.23 12.28 18.00
C ASP A 262 -2.00 13.67 18.60
N GLU A 263 -0.77 13.97 19.04
CA GLU A 263 -0.35 15.24 19.65
C GLU A 263 0.77 15.94 18.84
N GLU A 264 1.18 15.37 17.71
CA GLU A 264 2.29 15.85 16.89
C GLU A 264 1.79 16.66 15.69
N ASP A 265 2.29 17.88 15.54
CA ASP A 265 1.92 18.75 14.43
C ASP A 265 2.39 18.17 13.08
N ASP A 266 3.67 17.74 12.99
CA ASP A 266 4.20 17.06 11.81
C ASP A 266 3.97 15.54 11.86
N TRP A 267 2.72 15.11 12.05
CA TRP A 267 2.35 13.69 12.15
C TRP A 267 2.78 12.85 10.92
N ALA A 268 2.97 13.47 9.76
CA ALA A 268 3.36 12.82 8.52
C ALA A 268 4.88 12.77 8.25
N ASP A 269 5.70 13.38 9.11
CA ASP A 269 7.17 13.41 8.99
C ASP A 269 7.62 14.12 7.69
N VAL A 270 7.00 15.28 7.44
CA VAL A 270 7.17 16.13 6.26
C VAL A 270 8.55 16.79 6.25
N GLU A 271 9.00 17.35 7.37
CA GLU A 271 10.24 18.11 7.40
C GLU A 271 11.46 17.23 7.14
N GLY A 272 12.32 17.59 6.19
CA GLY A 272 13.53 16.85 5.88
C GLY A 272 13.91 16.85 4.40
N LEU A 273 14.97 16.11 4.06
CA LEU A 273 15.42 15.94 2.68
C LEU A 273 14.54 14.90 1.96
N TRP A 274 14.00 15.25 0.81
CA TRP A 274 13.19 14.39 -0.05
C TRP A 274 13.79 14.32 -1.44
N ARG A 275 13.73 13.13 -2.04
CA ARG A 275 13.97 12.94 -3.47
C ARG A 275 12.63 12.83 -4.16
N ILE A 276 12.43 13.59 -5.22
CA ILE A 276 11.29 13.47 -6.12
C ILE A 276 11.83 12.96 -7.45
N GLY A 277 11.58 11.69 -7.75
CA GLY A 277 11.82 11.13 -9.07
C GLY A 277 10.55 11.24 -9.90
N TYR A 278 10.67 11.64 -11.16
CA TYR A 278 9.53 11.78 -12.08
C TYR A 278 9.91 11.23 -13.46
N ALA A 279 8.89 10.75 -14.18
CA ALA A 279 9.07 10.17 -15.50
C ALA A 279 8.07 10.73 -16.52
N PHE A 280 8.45 10.70 -17.80
CA PHE A 280 7.60 11.06 -18.94
C PHE A 280 7.97 10.28 -20.18
N VAL A 281 7.01 10.15 -21.08
CA VAL A 281 7.23 9.69 -22.46
C VAL A 281 7.52 10.85 -23.40
N ASP A 282 7.97 10.54 -24.62
CA ASP A 282 8.17 11.55 -25.65
C ASP A 282 6.89 12.37 -25.88
N HIS A 283 7.03 13.70 -25.91
CA HIS A 283 5.89 14.62 -25.98
C HIS A 283 5.08 14.44 -27.27
N ARG A 284 5.74 14.09 -28.38
CA ARG A 284 5.05 13.85 -29.66
C ARG A 284 4.23 12.59 -29.60
N GLU A 285 4.75 11.52 -29.01
CA GLU A 285 4.01 10.27 -28.79
C GLU A 285 2.82 10.50 -27.86
N PHE A 286 3.03 11.24 -26.77
CA PHE A 286 1.96 11.63 -25.85
C PHE A 286 0.80 12.38 -26.53
N ILE A 287 1.11 13.35 -27.41
CA ILE A 287 0.08 14.08 -28.18
C ILE A 287 -0.65 13.15 -29.14
N ILE A 288 0.07 12.25 -29.82
CA ILE A 288 -0.55 11.28 -30.75
C ILE A 288 -1.48 10.34 -29.99
N TYR A 289 -1.04 9.81 -28.86
CA TYR A 289 -1.83 8.90 -28.02
C TYR A 289 -3.12 9.55 -27.53
N ASN A 290 -3.04 10.82 -27.13
CA ASN A 290 -4.17 11.57 -26.58
C ASN A 290 -4.84 12.50 -27.61
N ASP A 291 -4.95 12.05 -28.87
CA ASP A 291 -5.57 12.84 -29.94
C ASP A 291 -7.02 13.23 -29.58
N PRO A 292 -7.34 14.53 -29.43
CA PRO A 292 -8.67 15.00 -29.02
C PRO A 292 -9.77 14.73 -30.07
N ARG A 293 -9.39 14.30 -31.27
CA ARG A 293 -10.34 13.89 -32.32
C ARG A 293 -10.92 12.50 -32.08
N ILE A 294 -10.27 11.68 -31.24
CA ILE A 294 -10.75 10.34 -30.89
C ILE A 294 -11.82 10.48 -29.79
N PRO A 295 -13.07 10.02 -30.02
CA PRO A 295 -14.12 10.06 -29.01
C PRO A 295 -13.75 9.36 -27.70
N GLU A 296 -14.18 9.90 -26.56
CA GLU A 296 -13.88 9.34 -25.22
C GLU A 296 -14.35 7.89 -25.03
N ASN A 297 -15.37 7.46 -25.78
CA ASN A 297 -15.91 6.10 -25.73
C ASN A 297 -15.18 5.10 -26.63
N GLU A 298 -14.26 5.55 -27.49
CA GLU A 298 -13.43 4.69 -28.33
C GLU A 298 -12.08 4.41 -27.67
N PRO A 299 -11.54 3.18 -27.72
CA PRO A 299 -10.25 2.87 -27.11
C PRO A 299 -9.12 3.66 -27.79
N LEU A 300 -8.14 4.10 -26.99
CA LEU A 300 -6.91 4.70 -27.51
C LEU A 300 -5.98 3.61 -28.06
N ASP A 301 -5.14 3.95 -29.03
CA ASP A 301 -4.16 3.03 -29.62
C ASP A 301 -2.97 2.82 -28.67
N THR A 302 -2.96 1.70 -27.96
CA THR A 302 -1.91 1.38 -26.99
C THR A 302 -0.62 0.89 -27.66
N SER A 303 -0.62 0.58 -28.96
CA SER A 303 0.58 0.10 -29.67
C SER A 303 1.71 1.12 -29.70
N ILE A 304 1.41 2.40 -29.47
CA ILE A 304 2.41 3.47 -29.33
C ILE A 304 3.37 3.22 -28.16
N PHE A 305 2.94 2.46 -27.15
CA PHE A 305 3.77 2.10 -26.00
C PHE A 305 4.54 0.79 -26.19
N GLU A 306 4.42 0.13 -27.36
CA GLU A 306 5.19 -1.08 -27.64
C GLU A 306 6.69 -0.74 -27.78
N GLY A 307 7.46 -1.04 -26.73
CA GLY A 307 8.88 -0.69 -26.66
C GLY A 307 9.16 0.78 -26.37
N ALA A 308 8.16 1.54 -25.90
CA ALA A 308 8.37 2.91 -25.45
C ALA A 308 9.15 2.93 -24.13
N GLU A 309 10.15 3.81 -24.07
CA GLU A 309 10.97 4.04 -22.88
C GLU A 309 10.60 5.38 -22.24
N GLU A 310 10.38 5.38 -20.92
CA GLU A 310 10.25 6.60 -20.17
C GLU A 310 11.60 7.28 -19.94
N THR A 311 11.62 8.61 -20.07
CA THR A 311 12.73 9.40 -19.56
C THR A 311 12.54 9.63 -18.06
N TYR A 312 13.54 9.26 -17.27
CA TYR A 312 13.59 9.49 -15.82
C TYR A 312 14.43 10.71 -15.47
N SER A 313 14.00 11.47 -14.47
CA SER A 313 14.80 12.52 -13.82
C SER A 313 14.43 12.61 -12.35
N SER A 314 15.30 13.22 -11.54
CA SER A 314 15.02 13.44 -10.12
C SER A 314 15.61 14.74 -9.60
N ILE A 315 14.99 15.24 -8.54
CA ILE A 315 15.42 16.42 -7.79
C ILE A 315 15.40 16.12 -6.30
N ASP A 316 16.37 16.66 -5.57
CA ASP A 316 16.42 16.59 -4.12
C ASP A 316 16.02 17.95 -3.53
N LEU A 317 15.07 17.96 -2.60
CA LEU A 317 14.50 19.16 -1.99
C LEU A 317 14.45 18.99 -0.48
N TYR A 318 14.81 20.02 0.27
CA TYR A 318 14.58 20.05 1.70
C TYR A 318 13.21 20.67 1.98
N PHE A 319 12.26 19.86 2.46
CA PHE A 319 10.94 20.32 2.87
C PHE A 319 10.99 20.90 4.28
N ARG A 320 10.29 22.02 4.48
CA ARG A 320 10.09 22.68 5.78
C ARG A 320 8.60 22.89 6.01
N VAL A 321 8.13 22.57 7.21
CA VAL A 321 6.76 22.90 7.61
C VAL A 321 6.65 24.40 7.82
N ILE A 322 5.66 25.03 7.20
CA ILE A 322 5.45 26.49 7.27
C ILE A 322 4.20 26.88 8.05
N ASP A 323 3.19 26.01 8.06
CA ASP A 323 1.92 26.25 8.72
C ASP A 323 1.16 24.94 8.96
N VAL A 324 0.32 24.91 10.00
CA VAL A 324 -0.51 23.75 10.35
C VAL A 324 -1.94 24.21 10.59
N GLU A 325 -2.84 23.75 9.73
CA GLU A 325 -4.25 24.10 9.74
C GLU A 325 -5.10 22.96 10.34
N PRO A 326 -6.00 23.23 11.30
CA PRO A 326 -6.89 22.20 11.82
C PRO A 326 -7.77 21.59 10.72
N ASP A 327 -7.87 20.26 10.68
CA ASP A 327 -8.82 19.53 9.83
C ASP A 327 -10.03 19.09 10.68
N PRO A 328 -11.25 19.65 10.44
CA PRO A 328 -12.44 19.26 11.20
C PRO A 328 -12.82 17.78 11.08
N LEU A 329 -12.46 17.11 9.97
CA LEU A 329 -12.73 15.69 9.76
C LEU A 329 -11.68 14.81 10.45
N HIS A 330 -10.46 15.32 10.64
CA HIS A 330 -9.34 14.59 11.22
C HIS A 330 -8.65 15.43 12.31
N GLN A 331 -9.28 15.54 13.47
CA GLN A 331 -8.84 16.44 14.56
C GLN A 331 -7.41 16.18 15.04
N THR A 332 -6.95 14.92 14.98
CA THR A 332 -5.61 14.52 15.40
C THR A 332 -4.59 14.52 14.25
N ARG A 333 -5.01 14.87 13.02
CA ARG A 333 -4.19 14.88 11.81
C ARG A 333 -4.46 16.18 11.04
N PRO A 334 -4.01 17.33 11.57
CA PRO A 334 -4.21 18.61 10.90
C PRO A 334 -3.54 18.63 9.52
N LYS A 335 -3.99 19.52 8.64
CA LYS A 335 -3.35 19.75 7.36
C LYS A 335 -2.01 20.46 7.59
N ILE A 336 -0.93 19.88 7.09
CA ILE A 336 0.43 20.42 7.18
C ILE A 336 0.74 21.14 5.88
N ASN A 337 1.04 22.43 5.91
CA ASN A 337 1.54 23.16 4.75
C ASN A 337 3.07 23.20 4.78
N PHE A 338 3.72 22.99 3.64
CA PHE A 338 5.18 22.93 3.54
C PHE A 338 5.72 23.67 2.32
N ILE A 339 7.02 24.00 2.38
CA ILE A 339 7.79 24.56 1.28
C ILE A 339 9.07 23.74 1.05
N GLY A 340 9.43 23.54 -0.21
CA GLY A 340 10.72 23.01 -0.65
C GLY A 340 11.43 24.01 -1.56
N GLU A 341 12.73 24.19 -1.38
CA GLU A 341 13.53 25.12 -2.19
C GLU A 341 14.75 24.40 -2.79
N LEU A 342 15.02 24.65 -4.07
CA LEU A 342 16.24 24.24 -4.78
C LEU A 342 16.97 25.49 -5.29
N ASP A 343 18.18 25.70 -4.78
CA ASP A 343 19.13 26.75 -5.21
C ASP A 343 18.54 28.17 -5.31
N GLY A 344 17.44 28.45 -4.59
CA GLY A 344 16.74 29.74 -4.58
C GLY A 344 15.98 30.10 -5.86
N ASN A 345 15.98 29.23 -6.88
CA ASN A 345 15.36 29.49 -8.18
C ASN A 345 14.08 28.68 -8.40
N PHE A 346 14.00 27.47 -7.84
CA PHE A 346 12.82 26.62 -7.93
C PHE A 346 12.23 26.43 -6.53
N THR A 347 10.94 26.73 -6.41
CA THR A 347 10.19 26.62 -5.17
C THR A 347 9.00 25.71 -5.38
N LEU A 348 8.80 24.82 -4.41
CA LEU A 348 7.65 23.92 -4.32
C LEU A 348 6.87 24.28 -3.06
N MET A 349 5.57 24.53 -3.19
CA MET A 349 4.67 24.77 -2.07
C MET A 349 3.56 23.73 -2.11
N GLY A 350 3.27 23.13 -0.96
CA GLY A 350 2.34 22.02 -0.90
C GLY A 350 1.68 21.85 0.44
N PHE A 351 0.87 20.80 0.53
CA PHE A 351 0.30 20.36 1.79
C PHE A 351 0.25 18.84 1.90
N VAL A 352 0.14 18.37 3.14
CA VAL A 352 -0.19 16.99 3.50
C VAL A 352 -1.45 16.98 4.35
N LYS A 353 -2.41 16.14 4.01
CA LYS A 353 -3.61 15.89 4.83
C LYS A 353 -4.16 14.48 4.60
N LEU A 354 -5.22 14.11 5.32
CA LEU A 354 -5.93 12.86 5.07
C LEU A 354 -7.06 13.04 4.04
N THR A 355 -7.28 12.00 3.23
CA THR A 355 -8.47 11.84 2.37
C THR A 355 -9.68 11.41 3.20
N ALA A 356 -10.87 11.37 2.57
CA ALA A 356 -12.09 10.90 3.23
C ALA A 356 -12.05 9.42 3.65
N ASP A 357 -11.14 8.62 3.08
CA ASP A 357 -10.86 7.22 3.43
C ASP A 357 -9.51 7.05 4.16
N ASP A 358 -9.11 8.09 4.90
CA ASP A 358 -7.94 8.14 5.79
C ASP A 358 -6.59 7.93 5.08
N GLN A 359 -6.48 8.06 3.75
CA GLN A 359 -5.19 7.94 3.05
C GLN A 359 -4.39 9.24 3.15
N VAL A 360 -3.06 9.14 3.18
CA VAL A 360 -2.19 10.33 3.25
C VAL A 360 -2.11 10.94 1.85
N TRP A 361 -2.65 12.14 1.68
CA TRP A 361 -2.61 12.88 0.44
C TRP A 361 -1.52 13.95 0.52
N TRP A 362 -0.60 13.87 -0.43
CA TRP A 362 0.41 14.87 -0.70
C TRP A 362 0.04 15.66 -1.96
N HIS A 363 0.05 16.98 -1.84
CA HIS A 363 -0.19 17.89 -2.94
C HIS A 363 0.92 18.93 -2.99
N PHE A 364 1.38 19.31 -4.18
CA PHE A 364 2.26 20.45 -4.34
C PHE A 364 2.13 21.13 -5.71
N GLY A 365 2.37 22.44 -5.72
CA GLY A 365 2.67 23.22 -6.92
C GLY A 365 4.12 23.67 -6.91
N GLY A 366 4.83 23.51 -8.04
CA GLY A 366 6.23 23.86 -8.19
C GLY A 366 6.50 24.76 -9.38
N GLY A 367 7.47 25.66 -9.28
CA GLY A 367 7.88 26.51 -10.39
C GLY A 367 8.95 27.52 -10.03
N ASN A 368 9.25 28.41 -10.99
CA ASN A 368 10.27 29.45 -10.84
C ASN A 368 9.63 30.78 -10.46
N ASP A 369 10.37 31.63 -9.76
CA ASP A 369 9.95 33.01 -9.42
C ASP A 369 8.57 33.11 -8.74
N ASN A 370 8.21 32.13 -7.90
CA ASN A 370 6.90 31.99 -7.25
C ASN A 370 5.69 31.88 -8.21
N GLN A 371 5.92 31.50 -9.47
CA GLN A 371 4.86 31.13 -10.40
C GLN A 371 4.83 29.60 -10.53
N PRO A 372 3.82 28.92 -9.93
CA PRO A 372 3.73 27.48 -10.08
C PRO A 372 3.41 27.15 -11.54
N VAL A 373 4.20 26.26 -12.12
CA VAL A 373 4.02 25.75 -13.49
C VAL A 373 3.70 24.26 -13.46
N TRP A 374 4.20 23.56 -12.45
CA TRP A 374 4.02 22.14 -12.22
C TRP A 374 3.06 21.90 -11.06
N ASN A 375 2.27 20.84 -11.16
CA ASN A 375 1.41 20.33 -10.12
C ASN A 375 1.74 18.86 -9.84
N GLY A 376 1.57 18.42 -8.61
CA GLY A 376 1.75 17.03 -8.21
C GLY A 376 0.73 16.61 -7.16
N ASP A 377 0.07 15.48 -7.40
CA ASP A 377 -0.88 14.86 -6.48
C ASP A 377 -0.51 13.40 -6.25
N ALA A 378 -0.26 13.03 -4.99
CA ALA A 378 0.24 11.72 -4.59
C ALA A 378 -0.46 11.16 -3.35
N VAL A 379 -0.38 9.84 -3.23
CA VAL A 379 -0.88 9.08 -2.09
C VAL A 379 0.31 8.40 -1.40
N GLY A 380 0.36 8.48 -0.07
CA GLY A 380 1.35 7.79 0.74
C GLY A 380 1.23 6.27 0.61
N LEU A 381 2.36 5.59 0.45
CA LEU A 381 2.44 4.14 0.34
C LEU A 381 2.73 3.51 1.71
N GLY A 382 1.96 2.46 2.06
CA GLY A 382 2.10 1.78 3.34
C GLY A 382 1.55 2.55 4.54
N ASN A 383 2.21 2.39 5.69
CA ASN A 383 1.83 3.04 6.94
C ASN A 383 2.33 4.49 7.02
N ILE A 384 1.81 5.24 7.98
CA ILE A 384 2.28 6.61 8.21
C ILE A 384 3.79 6.64 8.49
N ARG A 385 4.50 7.63 7.94
CA ARG A 385 5.97 7.77 8.05
C ARG A 385 6.77 6.55 7.55
N SER A 386 6.21 5.79 6.62
CA SER A 386 6.92 4.66 6.02
C SER A 386 8.11 5.12 5.19
N GLN A 387 9.05 4.21 4.92
CA GLN A 387 10.17 4.51 4.01
C GLN A 387 9.74 4.54 2.55
N ASN A 388 8.61 3.91 2.23
CA ASN A 388 8.05 3.80 0.89
C ASN A 388 7.65 5.18 0.32
N GLY A 389 7.37 6.18 1.15
CA GLY A 389 7.10 7.54 0.69
C GLY A 389 5.73 7.67 0.01
N ALA A 390 5.64 8.40 -1.10
CA ALA A 390 4.39 8.68 -1.79
C ALA A 390 4.55 8.56 -3.31
N VAL A 391 3.53 7.98 -3.97
CA VAL A 391 3.46 7.88 -5.42
C VAL A 391 2.28 8.66 -5.94
N GLY A 392 2.47 9.32 -7.07
CA GLY A 392 1.46 10.15 -7.66
C GLY A 392 1.72 10.43 -9.11
N LEU A 393 1.04 11.45 -9.58
CA LEU A 393 1.16 11.93 -10.93
C LEU A 393 1.51 13.42 -10.89
N TRP A 394 2.34 13.85 -11.84
CA TRP A 394 2.65 15.25 -12.05
C TRP A 394 2.05 15.74 -13.37
N SER A 395 1.76 17.03 -13.44
CA SER A 395 1.29 17.73 -14.63
C SER A 395 1.72 19.19 -14.62
N THR A 396 1.26 19.98 -15.59
CA THR A 396 1.25 21.44 -15.48
C THR A 396 0.06 21.92 -14.62
N VAL A 397 0.11 23.16 -14.11
CA VAL A 397 -1.00 23.79 -13.36
C VAL A 397 -2.14 24.29 -14.25
N PHE A 398 -1.90 24.39 -15.57
CA PHE A 398 -2.87 24.94 -16.50
C PHE A 398 -4.02 23.97 -16.71
N HIS A 399 -3.70 22.67 -16.75
CA HIS A 399 -4.66 21.62 -17.03
C HIS A 399 -5.47 21.89 -18.32
N ASP A 400 -4.87 22.65 -19.23
CA ASP A 400 -5.47 23.22 -20.43
C ASP A 400 -4.76 22.62 -21.65
N ASP A 401 -5.56 22.30 -22.67
CA ASP A 401 -5.14 21.82 -23.98
C ASP A 401 -4.63 20.37 -24.10
N ALA A 402 -4.78 19.87 -25.34
CA ALA A 402 -4.32 18.56 -25.77
C ALA A 402 -2.78 18.44 -25.86
N GLU A 403 -2.02 19.32 -25.21
CA GLU A 403 -0.55 19.30 -25.22
C GLU A 403 0.06 19.25 -23.82
N ASP A 404 -0.73 19.43 -22.75
CA ASP A 404 -0.23 19.41 -21.37
C ASP A 404 0.29 18.01 -20.99
N PRO A 405 1.59 17.86 -20.67
CA PRO A 405 2.16 16.58 -20.31
C PRO A 405 1.69 16.12 -18.94
N ILE A 406 1.58 14.81 -18.77
CA ILE A 406 1.34 14.13 -17.50
C ILE A 406 2.30 12.97 -17.37
N GLY A 407 2.64 12.58 -16.15
CA GLY A 407 3.46 11.40 -15.91
C GLY A 407 3.47 10.97 -14.44
N PRO A 408 4.02 9.79 -14.14
CA PRO A 408 4.14 9.33 -12.77
C PRO A 408 5.31 10.01 -12.07
N PHE A 409 5.19 10.18 -10.75
CA PHE A 409 6.32 10.48 -9.88
C PHE A 409 6.25 9.65 -8.60
N TRP A 410 7.41 9.45 -8.01
CA TRP A 410 7.57 8.89 -6.69
C TRP A 410 8.49 9.79 -5.88
N MET A 411 8.11 10.04 -4.64
CA MET A 411 8.94 10.79 -3.72
C MET A 411 9.15 10.02 -2.43
N ASN A 412 10.40 10.03 -1.96
CA ASN A 412 10.78 9.40 -0.72
C ASN A 412 11.78 10.28 0.05
N ARG A 413 11.61 10.29 1.36
CA ARG A 413 12.52 10.98 2.27
C ARG A 413 13.89 10.30 2.21
N GLN A 414 14.95 11.09 2.21
CA GLN A 414 16.35 10.66 2.12
C GLN A 414 17.02 10.65 3.50
N ILE A 415 18.07 9.85 3.64
CA ILE A 415 18.97 9.91 4.81
C ILE A 415 20.07 10.92 4.48
N VAL A 416 20.23 11.93 5.33
CA VAL A 416 21.39 12.82 5.26
C VAL A 416 22.59 12.03 5.80
N ILE A 417 23.37 11.44 4.91
CA ILE A 417 24.65 10.85 5.29
C ILE A 417 25.63 12.03 5.40
N GLU A 418 25.94 12.45 6.63
CA GLU A 418 27.09 13.30 6.87
C GLU A 418 28.34 12.52 6.44
N VAL A 419 28.94 12.92 5.32
CA VAL A 419 30.22 12.38 4.87
C VAL A 419 31.28 12.96 5.80
N GLU A 420 31.84 12.13 6.70
CA GLU A 420 32.98 12.48 7.56
C GLU A 420 34.23 12.89 6.77
#